data_AF-A0A653DQQ9-F1
#
_entry.id   AF-A0A653DQQ9-F1
#
_cell.length_a   1.000
_cell.length_b   1.000
_cell.length_c   1.000
_cell.angle_alpha   90.00
_cell.angle_beta   90.00
_cell.angle_gamma   90.00
#
_symmetry.space_group_name_H-M   'P 1'
#
loop_
_entity.id
_entity.type
_entity.pdbx_description
1 polymer ?
#
loop_
_entity_poly.entity_id
_entity_poly.type
_entity_poly.pdbx_seq_one_letter_code
_entity_poly.pdbx_strand_id
1 'polypeptide(L)'
;MGGGMTFQESLKMRLSILNPSRDQVAEFIKTKPATLTTNIDKLIALLQRKRIPVYLISGGFKCIIEPIAQKLNIPEDHIFANRMKFYFNGDYAGYDENAPTSNSGGKAVAVQHLKDTKGYKNVV
;
A
#
# COMPACT_ATOMS: atom_id res chain seq x y z
N MET A 1 -18.10 -1.04 8.03
CA MET A 1 -18.93 -0.15 7.18
C MET A 1 -20.26 -0.85 6.97
N GLY A 2 -21.39 -0.16 7.20
CA GLY A 2 -22.75 -0.73 7.24
C GLY A 2 -23.37 -1.04 5.87
N GLY A 3 -22.64 -1.73 4.99
CA GLY A 3 -23.19 -2.33 3.76
C GLY A 3 -23.61 -1.39 2.61
N GLY A 4 -23.70 -0.07 2.81
CA GLY A 4 -24.24 0.86 1.80
C GLY A 4 -23.25 1.51 0.82
N MET A 5 -21.95 1.24 0.92
CA MET A 5 -20.93 1.86 0.06
C MET A 5 -19.73 0.91 -0.12
N THR A 6 -19.23 0.81 -1.35
CA THR A 6 -18.04 0.02 -1.68
C THR A 6 -16.76 0.70 -1.19
N PHE A 7 -15.68 -0.07 -1.05
CA PHE A 7 -14.37 0.49 -0.69
C PHE A 7 -13.89 1.51 -1.73
N GLN A 8 -14.10 1.23 -3.02
CA GLN A 8 -13.69 2.09 -4.14
C GLN A 8 -14.42 3.45 -4.08
N GLU A 9 -15.74 3.45 -3.88
CA GLU A 9 -16.52 4.68 -3.73
C GLU A 9 -16.06 5.51 -2.52
N SER A 10 -15.85 4.84 -1.38
CA SER A 10 -15.36 5.50 -0.17
C SER A 10 -13.95 6.08 -0.35
N LEU A 11 -13.08 5.38 -1.07
CA LEU A 11 -11.73 5.84 -1.38
C LEU A 11 -11.77 7.08 -2.29
N LYS A 12 -12.55 7.01 -3.36
CA LYS A 12 -12.75 8.12 -4.30
C LYS A 12 -13.27 9.36 -3.60
N MET A 13 -14.31 9.22 -2.77
CA MET A 13 -14.90 10.34 -2.02
C MET A 13 -13.91 10.99 -1.04
N ARG A 14 -13.14 10.17 -0.29
CA ARG A 14 -12.14 10.71 0.64
C ARG A 14 -11.03 11.47 -0.09
N LEU A 15 -10.60 10.96 -1.24
CA LEU A 15 -9.57 11.63 -2.04
C LEU A 15 -10.08 12.88 -2.74
N SER A 16 -11.34 12.94 -3.16
CA SER A 16 -11.91 14.16 -3.72
C SER A 16 -12.04 15.28 -2.68
N ILE A 17 -12.26 14.92 -1.41
CA ILE A 17 -12.26 15.89 -0.29
C ILE A 17 -10.82 16.33 0.03
N LEU A 18 -9.88 15.39 0.09
CA LEU A 18 -8.49 15.69 0.44
C LEU A 18 -7.77 16.47 -0.68
N ASN A 19 -8.01 16.11 -1.93
CA ASN A 19 -7.43 16.65 -3.15
C ASN A 19 -5.92 17.00 -3.03
N PRO A 20 -5.07 16.04 -2.63
CA PRO A 20 -3.70 16.35 -2.23
C PRO A 20 -2.81 16.64 -3.45
N SER A 21 -2.01 17.71 -3.41
CA SER A 21 -0.95 17.90 -4.42
C SER A 21 0.23 16.97 -4.16
N ARG A 22 1.04 16.73 -5.18
CA ARG A 22 2.27 15.92 -5.07
C ARG A 22 3.19 16.44 -3.98
N ASP A 23 3.32 17.76 -3.88
CA ASP A 23 4.21 18.41 -2.92
C ASP A 23 3.68 18.29 -1.49
N GLN A 24 2.36 18.36 -1.28
CA GLN A 24 1.75 18.09 0.03
C GLN A 24 2.00 16.66 0.48
N VAL A 25 1.91 15.68 -0.43
CA VAL A 25 2.20 14.27 -0.11
C VAL A 25 3.67 14.10 0.25
N ALA A 26 4.58 14.69 -0.54
CA ALA A 26 6.02 14.64 -0.26
C ALA A 26 6.37 15.28 1.09
N GLU A 27 5.80 16.45 1.39
CA GLU A 27 6.03 17.14 2.66
C GLU A 27 5.43 16.37 3.84
N PHE A 28 4.27 15.74 3.67
CA PHE A 28 3.68 14.86 4.69
C PHE A 28 4.60 13.69 5.01
N ILE A 29 5.13 13.00 3.99
CA ILE A 29 6.04 11.86 4.19
C ILE A 29 7.31 12.31 4.94
N LYS A 30 7.84 13.50 4.60
CA LYS A 30 9.03 14.07 5.23
C LYS A 30 8.81 14.48 6.69
N THR A 31 7.69 15.14 6.98
CA THR A 31 7.43 15.75 8.30
C THR A 31 6.70 14.83 9.27
N LYS A 32 5.98 13.83 8.75
CA LYS A 32 5.20 12.86 9.53
C LYS A 32 5.59 11.43 9.14
N PRO A 33 6.82 11.00 9.46
CA PRO A 33 7.25 9.64 9.16
C PRO A 33 6.37 8.63 9.91
N ALA A 34 6.07 7.51 9.26
CA ALA A 34 5.27 6.46 9.87
C ALA A 34 5.96 5.86 11.10
N THR A 35 5.19 5.67 12.16
CA THR A 35 5.60 4.95 13.37
C THR A 35 5.39 3.45 13.16
N LEU A 36 6.42 2.66 13.41
CA LEU A 36 6.33 1.21 13.33
C LEU A 36 5.66 0.64 14.59
N THR A 37 4.77 -0.33 14.41
CA THR A 37 4.24 -1.11 15.53
C THR A 37 5.39 -1.83 16.25
N THR A 38 5.40 -1.78 17.57
CA THR A 38 6.46 -2.36 18.41
C THR A 38 6.80 -3.79 17.99
N ASN A 39 8.11 -4.07 17.80
CA ASN A 39 8.69 -5.36 17.39
C ASN A 39 8.41 -5.83 15.95
N ILE A 40 7.75 -5.04 15.08
CA ILE A 40 7.54 -5.45 13.68
C ILE A 40 8.85 -5.60 12.90
N ASP A 41 9.83 -4.75 13.20
CA ASP A 41 11.20 -4.79 12.69
C ASP A 41 11.90 -6.11 13.04
N LYS A 42 11.79 -6.55 14.29
CA LYS A 42 12.37 -7.82 14.77
C LYS A 42 11.72 -9.02 14.09
N LEU A 43 10.40 -9.00 13.95
CA LEU A 43 9.64 -10.06 13.27
C LEU A 43 10.07 -10.17 11.80
N ILE A 44 10.09 -9.06 11.08
CA ILE A 44 10.47 -9.03 9.67
C ILE A 44 11.92 -9.49 9.47
N ALA A 45 12.84 -9.00 10.30
CA ALA A 45 14.24 -9.45 10.26
C ALA A 45 14.36 -10.96 10.53
N LEU A 46 13.56 -11.52 11.45
CA LEU A 46 13.54 -12.96 11.70
C LEU A 46 13.03 -13.75 10.48
N LEU A 47 11.93 -13.31 9.86
CA LEU A 47 11.37 -13.96 8.67
C LEU A 47 12.37 -13.93 7.50
N GLN A 48 12.99 -12.78 7.26
CA GLN A 48 14.02 -12.61 6.22
C GLN A 48 15.25 -13.49 6.46
N ARG A 49 15.75 -13.58 7.71
CA ARG A 49 16.85 -14.51 8.06
C ARG A 49 16.48 -15.97 7.81
N LYS A 50 15.21 -16.32 7.97
CA LYS A 50 14.67 -17.65 7.63
C LYS A 50 14.38 -17.83 6.14
N ARG A 51 14.71 -16.84 5.30
CA ARG A 51 14.43 -16.79 3.86
C ARG A 51 12.94 -16.89 3.53
N ILE A 52 12.09 -16.38 4.43
CA ILE A 52 10.64 -16.28 4.20
C ILE A 52 10.37 -14.92 3.52
N PRO A 53 9.82 -14.92 2.30
CA PRO A 53 9.44 -13.69 1.61
C PRO A 53 8.38 -12.91 2.40
N VAL A 54 8.60 -11.60 2.58
CA VAL A 54 7.69 -10.69 3.29
C VAL A 54 7.09 -9.71 2.30
N TYR A 55 5.78 -9.48 2.39
CA TYR A 55 5.00 -8.59 1.52
C TYR A 55 4.22 -7.56 2.34
N LEU A 56 4.02 -6.36 1.78
CA LEU A 56 3.13 -5.34 2.34
C LEU A 56 1.91 -5.17 1.42
N ILE A 57 0.72 -5.56 1.91
CA ILE A 57 -0.53 -5.48 1.15
C ILE A 57 -1.49 -4.51 1.85
N SER A 58 -1.77 -3.38 1.21
CA SER A 58 -2.49 -2.26 1.83
C SER A 58 -3.51 -1.62 0.90
N GLY A 59 -4.64 -1.16 1.45
CA GLY A 59 -5.55 -0.24 0.75
C GLY A 59 -5.09 1.22 0.77
N GLY A 60 -3.94 1.50 1.39
CA GLY A 60 -3.28 2.81 1.36
C GLY A 60 -2.50 3.04 0.06
N PHE A 61 -1.60 4.02 0.08
CA PHE A 61 -0.87 4.45 -1.11
C PHE A 61 0.60 4.05 -1.09
N LYS A 62 1.09 3.61 -2.25
CA LYS A 62 2.45 3.11 -2.42
C LYS A 62 3.50 4.13 -2.01
N CYS A 63 3.34 5.41 -2.36
CA CYS A 63 4.27 6.49 -1.95
C CYS A 63 4.42 6.66 -0.43
N ILE A 64 3.40 6.31 0.35
CA ILE A 64 3.45 6.37 1.82
C ILE A 64 4.10 5.09 2.40
N ILE A 65 3.94 3.96 1.72
CA ILE A 65 4.38 2.63 2.17
C ILE A 65 5.83 2.36 1.78
N GLU A 66 6.30 2.87 0.64
CA GLU A 66 7.69 2.69 0.17
C GLU A 66 8.74 3.08 1.22
N PRO A 67 8.67 4.25 1.89
CA PRO A 67 9.61 4.58 2.96
C PRO A 67 9.58 3.59 4.14
N ILE A 68 8.44 2.97 4.42
CA ILE A 68 8.30 1.95 5.47
C ILE A 68 8.99 0.65 5.01
N ALA A 69 8.74 0.23 3.77
CA ALA A 69 9.34 -0.95 3.19
C ALA A 69 10.88 -0.85 3.16
N GLN A 70 11.41 0.31 2.75
CA GLN A 70 12.84 0.60 2.74
C GLN A 70 13.45 0.46 4.15
N LYS A 71 12.82 1.02 5.18
CA LYS A 71 13.26 0.88 6.59
C LYS A 71 13.28 -0.56 7.08
N LEU A 72 12.42 -1.42 6.52
CA LEU A 72 12.27 -2.83 6.89
C LEU A 72 13.00 -3.78 5.93
N ASN A 73 13.76 -3.23 4.97
CA ASN A 73 14.47 -3.99 3.93
C ASN A 73 13.53 -4.91 3.12
N ILE A 74 12.31 -4.45 2.84
CA ILE A 74 11.34 -5.14 1.99
C ILE A 74 11.45 -4.57 0.57
N PRO A 75 11.65 -5.41 -0.46
CA PRO A 75 11.71 -4.98 -1.86
C PRO A 75 10.47 -4.22 -2.33
N GLU A 76 10.62 -3.26 -3.24
CA GLU A 76 9.50 -2.44 -3.74
C GLU A 76 8.47 -3.23 -4.56
N ASP A 77 8.90 -4.32 -5.19
CA ASP A 77 8.04 -5.28 -5.91
C ASP A 77 7.26 -6.20 -4.95
N HIS A 78 7.56 -6.16 -3.65
CA HIS A 78 6.79 -6.83 -2.60
C HIS A 78 5.69 -5.94 -1.99
N ILE A 79 5.45 -4.76 -2.56
CA ILE A 79 4.43 -3.81 -2.11
C ILE A 79 3.22 -3.85 -3.05
N PHE A 80 2.07 -4.24 -2.51
CA PHE A 80 0.77 -4.18 -3.15
C PHE A 80 -0.07 -3.08 -2.49
N ALA A 81 -0.22 -1.95 -3.17
CA ALA A 81 -0.95 -0.80 -2.67
C ALA A 81 -1.47 0.07 -3.82
N ASN A 82 -2.38 0.99 -3.50
CA ASN A 82 -2.93 1.94 -4.47
C ASN A 82 -1.87 2.95 -4.90
N ARG A 83 -1.99 3.50 -6.11
CA ARG A 83 -1.07 4.50 -6.65
C ARG A 83 -1.81 5.80 -6.91
N MET A 84 -1.39 6.90 -6.29
CA MET A 84 -1.91 8.22 -6.65
C MET A 84 -1.38 8.63 -8.03
N LYS A 85 -2.19 9.38 -8.76
CA LYS A 85 -1.84 9.99 -10.03
C LYS A 85 -1.85 11.51 -9.83
N PHE A 86 -0.91 12.18 -10.46
CA PHE A 86 -0.81 13.63 -10.45
C PHE A 86 -0.65 14.13 -11.88
N TYR A 87 -1.20 15.31 -12.16
CA TYR A 87 -0.92 16.03 -13.39
C TYR A 87 0.53 16.55 -13.38
N PHE A 88 1.01 17.02 -14.54
CA PHE A 88 2.37 17.54 -14.67
C PHE A 88 2.65 18.72 -13.73
N ASN A 89 1.63 19.55 -13.46
CA ASN A 89 1.71 20.67 -12.53
C ASN A 89 1.69 20.26 -11.04
N GLY A 90 1.56 18.97 -10.73
CA GLY A 90 1.54 18.44 -9.36
C GLY A 90 0.15 18.32 -8.74
N ASP A 91 -0.91 18.75 -9.43
CA ASP A 91 -2.29 18.61 -8.95
C ASP A 91 -2.74 17.16 -8.94
N TYR A 92 -3.64 16.83 -8.02
CA TYR A 92 -4.24 15.50 -7.93
C TYR A 92 -5.01 15.14 -9.21
N ALA A 93 -4.69 13.98 -9.79
CA ALA A 93 -5.31 13.48 -11.02
C ALA A 93 -6.05 12.13 -10.82
N GLY A 94 -6.32 11.75 -9.57
CA GLY A 94 -6.95 10.48 -9.24
C GLY A 94 -5.97 9.43 -8.73
N TYR A 95 -6.33 8.17 -8.89
CA TYR A 95 -5.49 7.03 -8.52
C TYR A 95 -5.59 5.91 -9.58
N ASP A 96 -4.77 4.89 -9.43
CA ASP A 96 -4.85 3.68 -10.25
C ASP A 96 -6.02 2.79 -9.81
N GLU A 97 -7.14 2.89 -10.53
CA GLU A 97 -8.36 2.11 -10.28
C GLU A 97 -8.23 0.63 -10.68
N ASN A 98 -7.17 0.27 -11.42
CA ASN A 98 -6.89 -1.12 -11.79
C ASN A 98 -6.07 -1.86 -10.72
N ALA A 99 -5.54 -1.14 -9.72
CA ALA A 99 -4.82 -1.76 -8.63
C ALA A 99 -5.79 -2.68 -7.85
N PRO A 100 -5.48 -3.96 -7.61
CA PRO A 100 -6.39 -4.85 -6.90
C PRO A 100 -6.87 -4.26 -5.55
N THR A 101 -5.94 -3.59 -4.85
CA THR A 101 -6.16 -2.94 -3.55
C THR A 101 -7.07 -1.71 -3.57
N SER A 102 -7.53 -1.25 -4.74
CA SER A 102 -8.51 -0.15 -4.84
C SER A 102 -9.95 -0.62 -4.71
N ASN A 103 -10.16 -1.94 -4.71
CA ASN A 103 -11.46 -2.58 -4.68
C ASN A 103 -11.68 -3.36 -3.38
N SER A 104 -12.95 -3.60 -3.05
CA SER A 104 -13.33 -4.50 -1.96
C SER A 104 -12.74 -5.90 -2.22
N GLY A 105 -12.09 -6.48 -1.22
CA GLY A 105 -11.43 -7.79 -1.37
C GLY A 105 -10.06 -7.75 -2.07
N GLY A 106 -9.55 -6.56 -2.41
CA GLY A 106 -8.28 -6.39 -3.13
C GLY A 106 -7.06 -7.07 -2.52
N LYS A 107 -7.04 -7.20 -1.19
CA LYS A 107 -5.98 -7.93 -0.49
C LYS A 107 -5.98 -9.41 -0.83
N ALA A 108 -7.16 -10.04 -0.90
CA ALA A 108 -7.28 -11.45 -1.26
C ALA A 108 -6.83 -11.70 -2.70
N VAL A 109 -7.14 -10.77 -3.62
CA VAL A 109 -6.66 -10.82 -5.01
C VAL A 109 -5.13 -10.73 -5.07
N ALA A 110 -4.51 -9.82 -4.31
CA ALA A 110 -3.05 -9.73 -4.22
C ALA A 110 -2.41 -11.02 -3.67
N VAL A 111 -3.01 -11.63 -2.65
CA VAL A 111 -2.56 -12.93 -2.10
C VAL A 111 -2.70 -14.03 -3.15
N GLN A 112 -3.83 -14.10 -3.86
CA GLN A 112 -4.02 -15.12 -4.90
C GLN A 112 -3.00 -14.96 -6.03
N HIS A 113 -2.76 -13.73 -6.49
CA HIS A 113 -1.72 -13.44 -7.46
C HIS A 113 -0.33 -13.91 -7.01
N LEU A 114 0.01 -13.73 -5.73
CA LEU A 114 1.27 -14.25 -5.17
C LEU A 114 1.33 -15.77 -5.18
N LYS A 115 0.23 -16.45 -4.83
CA LYS A 115 0.17 -17.91 -4.89
C LYS A 115 0.37 -18.43 -6.32
N ASP A 116 -0.27 -17.79 -7.28
CA ASP A 116 -0.22 -18.19 -8.70
C ASP A 116 1.16 -17.93 -9.32
N THR A 117 1.79 -16.80 -9.00
CA THR A 117 3.06 -16.39 -9.62
C THR A 117 4.31 -16.89 -8.91
N LYS A 118 4.24 -17.12 -7.58
CA LYS A 118 5.37 -17.57 -6.77
C LYS A 118 5.25 -19.02 -6.29
N GLY A 119 4.12 -19.68 -6.55
CA GLY A 119 3.89 -21.08 -6.17
C GLY A 119 3.71 -21.28 -4.65
N TYR A 120 3.32 -20.25 -3.91
CA TYR A 120 3.13 -20.36 -2.46
C TYR A 120 1.92 -21.22 -2.13
N LYS A 121 2.14 -22.27 -1.33
CA LYS A 121 1.05 -23.10 -0.78
C LYS A 121 0.30 -22.37 0.34
N ASN A 122 1.04 -21.69 1.20
CA ASN A 122 0.53 -20.98 2.38
C ASN A 122 1.01 -19.53 2.36
N VAL A 123 0.10 -18.60 2.65
CA VAL A 123 0.36 -17.18 2.91
C VAL A 123 -0.31 -16.87 4.24
N VAL A 124 0.41 -16.24 5.16
CA VAL A 124 -0.01 -15.99 6.55
C VAL A 124 0.08 -14.51 6.85
#